data_AF-A0A8X7NF66-F1
#
_entry.id   AF-A0A8X7NF66-F1
#
_cell.length_a   1.000
_cell.length_b   1.000
_cell.length_c   1.000
_cell.angle_alpha   90.00
_cell.angle_beta   90.00
_cell.angle_gamma   90.00
#
_symmetry.space_group_name_H-M   'P 1'
#
loop_
_entity.id
_entity.type
_entity.pdbx_description
1 polymer ?
#
loop_
_entity_poly.entity_id
_entity_poly.type
_entity_poly.pdbx_seq_one_letter_code
_entity_poly.pdbx_strand_id
1 'polypeptide(L)'
;MASGEGQQEKGGQPGKGRAGQQSGRQETAGGATNRKLKAIPVSEASHSINSLAQSAAFFDVLRAVTRSTGGESSGPPKKKVKVGSSKDLSSLAHKSVTSLDTSLKQAFCQSCGTVLLPGLTSRIRSRSSGPHQRTISTTCTTCLERRKIAAPPQDEQNKSGLAEARRERKKRRRVRVQEERVNGKEAASRGEG
;
A
#
# COMPACT_ATOMS: atom_id res chain seq x y z
N MET A 1 13.65 -57.98 -0.18
CA MET A 1 13.75 -56.90 -1.20
C MET A 1 13.69 -55.59 -0.42
N ALA A 2 14.81 -55.15 0.12
CA ALA A 2 15.79 -54.24 -0.49
C ALA A 2 15.40 -52.77 -0.26
N SER A 3 16.29 -52.10 0.49
CA SER A 3 16.27 -50.77 1.08
C SER A 3 16.20 -49.60 0.08
N GLY A 4 15.91 -48.40 0.59
CA GLY A 4 16.04 -47.15 -0.19
C GLY A 4 15.87 -45.88 0.64
N GLU A 5 16.88 -45.55 1.45
CA GLU A 5 17.09 -44.24 2.08
C GLU A 5 17.52 -43.20 1.02
N GLY A 6 17.16 -41.93 1.23
CA GLY A 6 17.54 -40.82 0.35
C GLY A 6 17.61 -39.49 1.08
N GLN A 7 18.70 -39.28 1.81
CA GLN A 7 19.14 -37.97 2.31
C GLN A 7 19.73 -37.13 1.16
N GLN A 8 19.43 -35.83 1.10
CA GLN A 8 20.26 -34.86 0.38
C GLN A 8 20.41 -33.57 1.18
N GLU A 9 21.61 -33.42 1.76
CA GLU A 9 22.17 -32.16 2.24
C GLU A 9 22.92 -31.45 1.10
N LYS A 10 22.69 -30.15 0.94
CA LYS A 10 23.54 -29.18 0.21
C LYS A 10 23.37 -27.85 0.94
N GLY A 11 24.36 -27.07 1.33
CA GLY A 11 25.80 -27.03 1.06
C GLY A 11 26.18 -25.58 1.34
N GLY A 12 27.05 -25.34 2.33
CA GLY A 12 27.46 -24.00 2.74
C GLY A 12 28.43 -23.34 1.76
N GLN A 13 28.45 -22.00 1.75
CA GLN A 13 29.54 -21.20 1.17
C GLN A 13 29.96 -20.09 2.16
N PRO A 14 31.23 -20.09 2.62
CA PRO A 14 31.83 -18.94 3.29
C PRO A 14 32.59 -18.06 2.28
N GLY A 15 32.10 -16.84 2.05
CA GLY A 15 32.75 -15.83 1.22
C GLY A 15 33.87 -15.12 1.97
N LYS A 16 35.12 -15.37 1.57
CA LYS A 16 36.34 -14.69 2.03
C LYS A 16 36.55 -13.36 1.30
N GLY A 17 36.87 -12.31 2.08
CA GLY A 17 37.99 -11.39 1.83
C GLY A 17 37.87 -10.32 0.73
N ARG A 18 38.06 -9.06 1.13
CA ARG A 18 39.01 -8.15 0.47
C ARG A 18 39.38 -7.00 1.40
N ALA A 19 40.61 -7.04 1.90
CA ALA A 19 41.32 -5.91 2.46
C ALA A 19 41.80 -5.02 1.31
N GLY A 20 41.44 -3.73 1.36
CA GLY A 20 41.98 -2.68 0.51
C GLY A 20 42.58 -1.61 1.40
N GLN A 21 43.89 -1.44 1.30
CA GLN A 21 44.73 -0.57 2.11
C GLN A 21 45.23 0.58 1.22
N GLN A 22 45.41 1.76 1.84
CA GLN A 22 46.28 2.88 1.44
C GLN A 22 45.76 3.76 0.28
N SER A 23 46.00 5.07 0.19
CA SER A 23 46.80 6.06 0.95
C SER A 23 46.33 7.47 0.50
N GLY A 24 46.67 8.49 1.30
CA GLY A 24 45.98 9.78 1.29
C GLY A 24 46.41 10.82 0.26
N ARG A 25 45.70 11.96 0.28
CA ARG A 25 46.26 13.29 0.03
C ARG A 25 45.29 14.42 0.41
N GLN A 26 45.82 15.26 1.30
CA GLN A 26 45.72 16.73 1.38
C GLN A 26 44.39 17.37 1.79
N GLU A 27 44.42 17.72 3.08
CA GLU A 27 43.68 18.78 3.75
C GLU A 27 43.96 20.14 3.10
N THR A 28 42.90 20.87 2.75
CA THR A 28 42.92 22.33 2.78
C THR A 28 41.83 22.80 3.74
N ALA A 29 42.30 23.47 4.77
CA ALA A 29 41.54 24.03 5.87
C ALA A 29 40.47 25.02 5.37
N GLY A 30 39.21 24.69 5.68
CA GLY A 30 38.08 25.60 5.70
C GLY A 30 37.29 25.31 6.96
N GLY A 31 37.82 25.74 8.10
CA GLY A 31 37.26 25.49 9.43
C GLY A 31 35.90 26.14 9.63
N ALA A 32 34.83 25.47 9.18
CA ALA A 32 33.50 25.67 9.71
C ALA A 32 33.41 24.88 11.02
N THR A 33 33.63 25.57 12.14
CA THR A 33 33.41 25.02 13.47
C THR A 33 32.02 24.38 13.51
N ASN A 34 32.00 23.06 13.71
CA ASN A 34 30.78 22.27 13.89
C ASN A 34 29.99 22.91 15.02
N ARG A 35 28.99 23.73 14.69
CA ARG A 35 28.00 24.19 15.67
C ARG A 35 27.38 22.92 16.22
N LYS A 36 27.69 22.59 17.48
CA LYS A 36 26.95 21.59 18.27
C LYS A 36 25.49 22.02 18.26
N LEU A 37 24.73 21.56 17.27
CA LEU A 37 23.30 21.69 17.25
C LEU A 37 22.82 20.90 18.48
N LYS A 38 22.22 21.61 19.44
CA LYS A 38 21.57 20.97 20.57
C LYS A 38 20.57 19.96 19.99
N ALA A 39 20.69 18.70 20.40
CA ALA A 39 19.76 17.66 20.00
C ALA A 39 18.34 18.13 20.36
N ILE A 40 17.47 18.19 19.37
CA ILE A 40 16.07 18.56 19.57
C ILE A 40 15.47 17.48 20.48
N PRO A 41 14.81 17.84 21.60
CA PRO A 41 14.14 16.86 22.42
C PRO A 41 13.09 16.10 21.58
N VAL A 42 13.06 14.78 21.74
CA VAL A 42 12.26 13.86 20.91
C VAL A 42 10.77 14.24 20.88
N SER A 43 10.26 14.85 21.96
CA SER A 43 8.89 15.38 22.05
C SER A 43 8.62 16.50 21.03
N GLU A 44 9.51 17.48 20.90
CA GLU A 44 9.36 18.60 19.97
C GLU A 44 9.38 18.15 18.50
N ALA A 45 10.24 17.18 18.17
CA ALA A 45 10.28 16.61 16.83
C ALA A 45 8.95 15.92 16.47
N SER A 46 8.38 15.17 17.42
CA SER A 46 7.11 14.48 17.22
C SER A 46 5.94 15.45 17.00
N HIS A 47 5.87 16.53 17.79
CA HIS A 47 4.87 17.60 17.60
C HIS A 47 5.03 18.30 16.25
N SER A 48 6.27 18.60 15.85
CA SER A 48 6.57 19.24 14.56
C SER A 48 6.15 18.36 13.38
N ILE A 49 6.44 17.05 13.43
CA ILE A 49 6.03 16.07 12.42
C ILE A 49 4.49 16.02 12.32
N ASN A 50 3.78 15.99 13.45
CA ASN A 50 2.32 15.93 13.47
C ASN A 50 1.69 17.22 12.89
N SER A 51 2.20 18.39 13.29
CA SER A 51 1.73 19.70 12.78
C SER A 51 1.94 19.83 11.27
N LEU A 52 3.10 19.42 10.76
CA LEU A 52 3.38 19.38 9.32
C LEU A 52 2.48 18.41 8.57
N ALA A 53 2.22 17.23 9.14
CA ALA A 53 1.33 16.25 8.51
C ALA A 53 -0.11 16.76 8.43
N GLN A 54 -0.62 17.41 9.48
CA GLN A 54 -1.97 17.98 9.52
C GLN A 54 -2.13 19.14 8.52
N SER A 55 -1.17 20.07 8.49
CA SER A 55 -1.21 21.18 7.53
C SER A 55 -1.11 20.68 6.08
N ALA A 56 -0.25 19.69 5.81
CA ALA A 56 -0.17 19.07 4.49
C ALA A 56 -1.51 18.43 4.06
N ALA A 57 -2.14 17.66 4.96
CA ALA A 57 -3.43 17.04 4.69
C ALA A 57 -4.52 18.08 4.43
N PHE A 58 -4.57 19.16 5.22
CA PHE A 58 -5.54 20.24 5.03
C PHE A 58 -5.43 20.89 3.65
N PHE A 59 -4.21 21.27 3.23
CA PHE A 59 -4.00 21.88 1.92
C PHE A 59 -4.27 20.92 0.76
N ASP A 60 -4.00 19.62 0.92
CA ASP A 60 -4.35 18.62 -0.09
C ASP A 60 -5.87 18.42 -0.22
N VAL A 61 -6.63 18.47 0.89
CA VAL A 61 -8.10 18.49 0.85
C VAL A 61 -8.61 19.73 0.13
N LEU A 62 -8.14 20.93 0.53
CA LEU A 62 -8.55 22.18 -0.12
C LEU A 62 -8.27 22.13 -1.63
N ARG A 63 -7.10 21.63 -2.03
CA ARG A 63 -6.73 21.47 -3.43
C ARG A 63 -7.62 20.45 -4.16
N ALA A 64 -8.01 19.36 -3.51
CA ALA A 64 -8.90 18.37 -4.11
C ALA A 64 -10.32 18.94 -4.29
N VAL A 65 -10.87 19.61 -3.28
CA VAL A 65 -12.22 20.18 -3.31
C VAL A 65 -12.34 21.29 -4.35
N THR A 66 -11.36 22.21 -4.41
CA THR A 66 -11.35 23.31 -5.40
C THR A 66 -11.24 22.82 -6.84
N ARG A 67 -10.68 21.63 -7.08
CA ARG A 67 -10.66 20.99 -8.41
C ARG A 67 -12.00 20.40 -8.81
N SER A 68 -12.82 19.99 -7.84
CA SER A 68 -14.13 19.37 -8.12
C SER A 68 -15.21 20.39 -8.44
N THR A 69 -15.06 21.64 -8.01
CA THR A 69 -16.06 22.71 -8.21
C THR A 69 -15.77 23.61 -9.41
N GLY A 70 -14.53 23.60 -9.92
CA GLY A 70 -14.14 24.35 -11.10
C GLY A 70 -14.36 23.52 -12.37
N GLY A 71 -15.47 23.79 -13.07
CA GLY A 71 -15.64 23.35 -14.46
C GLY A 71 -14.43 23.74 -15.31
N GLU A 72 -14.11 22.88 -16.27
CA GLU A 72 -13.01 22.94 -17.23
C GLU A 72 -12.53 24.38 -17.55
N SER A 73 -11.54 24.86 -16.82
CA SER A 73 -10.62 25.83 -17.38
C SER A 73 -9.39 25.05 -17.80
N SER A 74 -9.24 24.91 -19.13
CA SER A 74 -8.21 24.20 -19.88
C SER A 74 -6.80 24.79 -19.73
N GLY A 75 -6.48 25.37 -18.58
CA GLY A 75 -5.17 25.94 -18.27
C GLY A 75 -4.36 25.03 -17.35
N PRO A 76 -3.10 24.68 -17.68
CA PRO A 76 -2.23 24.02 -16.73
C PRO A 76 -2.09 24.89 -15.48
N PRO A 77 -2.25 24.33 -14.26
CA PRO A 77 -2.23 25.12 -13.03
C PRO A 77 -0.87 25.81 -12.88
N LYS A 78 -0.84 27.13 -13.10
CA LYS A 78 0.41 27.89 -13.31
C LYS A 78 1.29 28.05 -12.07
N LYS A 79 0.87 27.63 -10.88
CA LYS A 79 1.77 27.54 -9.72
C LYS A 79 1.46 26.28 -8.93
N LYS A 80 2.36 25.30 -8.99
CA LYS A 80 2.39 24.19 -8.04
C LYS A 80 2.67 24.82 -6.68
N VAL A 81 1.64 25.10 -5.90
CA VAL A 81 1.84 25.30 -4.45
C VAL A 81 2.50 24.00 -3.99
N LYS A 82 3.80 24.10 -3.69
CA LYS A 82 4.57 23.02 -3.06
C LYS A 82 4.07 22.97 -1.62
N VAL A 83 2.90 22.36 -1.43
CA VAL A 83 2.39 22.06 -0.10
C VAL A 83 3.43 21.14 0.56
N GLY A 84 3.82 21.52 1.77
CA GLY A 84 4.87 20.89 2.58
C GLY A 84 4.87 19.38 2.43
N SER A 85 5.99 18.90 1.93
CA SER A 85 6.12 17.65 1.22
C SER A 85 6.35 16.48 2.18
N SER A 86 5.95 15.27 1.79
CA SER A 86 6.43 14.03 2.44
C SER A 86 7.96 13.98 2.61
N LYS A 87 8.69 14.73 1.77
CA LYS A 87 10.15 14.90 1.84
C LYS A 87 10.57 15.74 3.03
N ASP A 88 9.81 16.76 3.40
CA ASP A 88 10.07 17.60 4.59
C ASP A 88 9.85 16.78 5.86
N LEU A 89 8.75 16.01 5.91
CA LEU A 89 8.50 15.06 7.01
C LEU A 89 9.61 14.01 7.12
N SER A 90 10.04 13.43 6.00
CA SER A 90 11.12 12.45 5.98
C SER A 90 12.45 13.09 6.39
N SER A 91 12.76 14.28 5.89
CA SER A 91 13.99 15.00 6.24
C SER A 91 14.03 15.39 7.71
N LEU A 92 12.89 15.84 8.25
CA LEU A 92 12.77 16.17 9.67
C LEU A 92 12.99 14.91 10.52
N ALA A 93 12.32 13.81 10.18
CA ALA A 93 12.47 12.51 10.84
C ALA A 93 13.93 11.99 10.80
N HIS A 94 14.60 12.11 9.66
CA HIS A 94 16.02 11.75 9.53
C HIS A 94 16.92 12.65 10.39
N LYS A 95 16.65 13.96 10.45
CA LYS A 95 17.43 14.91 11.26
C LYS A 95 17.22 14.72 12.76
N SER A 96 16.01 14.38 13.19
CA SER A 96 15.71 14.09 14.60
C SER A 96 16.02 12.65 15.01
N VAL A 97 16.50 11.80 14.08
CA VAL A 97 16.74 10.36 14.31
C VAL A 97 15.47 9.65 14.83
N THR A 98 14.30 10.15 14.46
CA THR A 98 13.00 9.55 14.82
C THR A 98 12.42 8.86 13.62
N SER A 99 11.96 7.62 13.77
CA SER A 99 11.26 6.93 12.69
C SER A 99 9.87 7.54 12.47
N LEU A 100 9.48 7.78 11.22
CA LEU A 100 8.08 8.11 10.91
C LEU A 100 7.20 6.89 11.19
N ASP A 101 6.04 7.12 11.80
CA ASP A 101 5.02 6.10 12.00
C ASP A 101 4.60 5.49 10.66
N THR A 102 4.35 4.17 10.68
CA THR A 102 3.88 3.39 9.55
C THR A 102 2.59 3.95 8.97
N SER A 103 1.68 4.45 9.82
CA SER A 103 0.42 5.07 9.39
C SER A 103 0.69 6.33 8.56
N LEU A 104 1.61 7.20 9.02
CA LEU A 104 2.03 8.37 8.28
C LEU A 104 2.73 7.98 6.98
N LYS A 105 3.70 7.04 7.01
CA LYS A 105 4.37 6.53 5.80
C LYS A 105 3.39 5.95 4.77
N GLN A 106 2.24 5.44 5.20
CA GLN A 106 1.18 4.93 4.34
C GLN A 106 0.25 6.03 3.84
N ALA A 107 0.04 7.08 4.63
CA ALA A 107 -0.78 8.23 4.30
C ALA A 107 -0.16 9.13 3.23
N PHE A 108 1.14 9.04 2.92
CA PHE A 108 1.77 9.85 1.86
C PHE A 108 2.14 9.03 0.61
N CYS A 109 1.99 9.67 -0.56
CA CYS A 109 2.52 9.16 -1.81
C CYS A 109 4.06 9.26 -1.83
N GLN A 110 4.75 8.17 -2.17
CA GLN A 110 6.22 8.16 -2.21
C GLN A 110 6.80 8.96 -3.38
N SER A 111 6.07 9.08 -4.50
CA SER A 111 6.58 9.78 -5.69
C SER A 111 6.33 11.29 -5.63
N CYS A 112 5.08 11.73 -5.40
CA CYS A 112 4.72 13.14 -5.41
C CYS A 112 4.53 13.77 -4.03
N GLY A 113 4.51 12.97 -2.96
CA GLY A 113 4.35 13.47 -1.59
C GLY A 113 2.97 13.95 -1.18
N THR A 114 1.95 13.75 -2.04
CA THR A 114 0.55 14.06 -1.73
C THR A 114 -0.01 13.11 -0.67
N VAL A 115 -0.81 13.62 0.26
CA VAL A 115 -1.56 12.82 1.23
C VAL A 115 -2.60 11.99 0.48
N LEU A 116 -2.63 10.69 0.74
CA LEU A 116 -3.51 9.69 0.14
C LEU A 116 -4.79 9.58 0.97
N LEU A 117 -5.76 10.45 0.68
CA LEU A 117 -7.09 10.44 1.26
C LEU A 117 -8.01 9.59 0.38
N PRO A 118 -8.68 8.56 0.92
CA PRO A 118 -9.57 7.71 0.16
C PRO A 118 -10.70 8.54 -0.48
N GLY A 119 -10.93 8.38 -1.78
CA GLY A 119 -12.02 9.04 -2.51
C GLY A 119 -11.71 10.46 -3.00
N LEU A 120 -10.70 11.12 -2.45
CA LEU A 120 -10.29 12.48 -2.86
C LEU A 120 -8.99 12.46 -3.68
N THR A 121 -7.88 12.16 -3.02
CA THR A 121 -6.53 12.18 -3.59
C THR A 121 -5.98 10.78 -3.85
N SER A 122 -6.74 9.75 -3.49
CA SER A 122 -6.39 8.36 -3.73
C SER A 122 -7.60 7.49 -4.03
N ARG A 123 -7.37 6.45 -4.83
CA ARG A 123 -8.34 5.39 -5.11
C ARG A 123 -7.86 4.09 -4.48
N ILE A 124 -8.65 3.57 -3.55
CA ILE A 124 -8.37 2.30 -2.86
C ILE A 124 -9.24 1.20 -3.47
N ARG A 125 -8.63 0.06 -3.80
CA ARG A 125 -9.35 -1.15 -4.22
C ARG A 125 -8.80 -2.36 -3.48
N SER A 126 -9.70 -3.12 -2.86
CA SER A 126 -9.40 -4.45 -2.34
C SER A 126 -9.48 -5.46 -3.48
N ARG A 127 -8.46 -6.31 -3.62
CA ARG A 127 -8.39 -7.39 -4.61
C ARG A 127 -8.12 -8.70 -3.88
N SER A 128 -8.77 -9.76 -4.31
CA SER A 128 -8.33 -11.12 -3.95
C SER A 128 -7.06 -11.44 -4.73
N SER A 129 -5.93 -11.60 -4.05
CA SER A 129 -4.81 -12.38 -4.59
C SER A 129 -5.14 -13.88 -4.47
N GLY A 130 -4.52 -14.74 -5.29
CA GLY A 130 -4.85 -16.17 -5.38
C GLY A 130 -4.62 -16.95 -4.08
N PRO A 131 -3.49 -17.65 -3.91
CA PRO A 131 -3.19 -18.39 -2.67
C PRO A 131 -2.92 -17.46 -1.48
N HIS A 132 -2.67 -16.18 -1.74
CA HIS A 132 -2.40 -15.18 -0.72
C HIS A 132 -3.68 -14.40 -0.38
N GLN A 133 -3.77 -13.98 0.89
CA GLN A 133 -4.85 -13.17 1.44
C GLN A 133 -5.18 -11.93 0.59
N ARG A 134 -6.30 -11.25 0.86
CA ARG A 134 -6.71 -10.04 0.13
C ARG A 134 -5.58 -8.99 0.16
N THR A 135 -5.43 -8.24 -0.93
CA THR A 135 -4.48 -7.13 -1.03
C THR A 135 -5.23 -5.83 -1.24
N ILE A 136 -4.76 -4.78 -0.56
CA ILE A 136 -5.28 -3.43 -0.69
C ILE A 136 -4.34 -2.68 -1.64
N SER A 137 -4.88 -2.26 -2.78
CA SER A 137 -4.18 -1.44 -3.76
C SER A 137 -4.63 0.01 -3.65
N THR A 138 -3.69 0.91 -3.37
CA THR A 138 -3.92 2.35 -3.28
C THR A 138 -3.25 3.02 -4.46
N THR A 139 -4.01 3.78 -5.24
CA THR A 139 -3.52 4.53 -6.41
C THR A 139 -3.66 6.03 -6.13
N CYS A 140 -2.58 6.80 -6.26
CA CYS A 140 -2.64 8.25 -6.15
C CYS A 140 -3.37 8.84 -7.37
N THR A 141 -4.32 9.75 -7.17
CA THR A 141 -5.01 10.40 -8.32
C THR A 141 -4.20 11.55 -8.91
N THR A 142 -3.18 12.04 -8.21
CA THR A 142 -2.31 13.15 -8.67
C THR A 142 -1.22 12.68 -9.62
N CYS A 143 -0.50 11.59 -9.29
CA CYS A 143 0.64 11.08 -10.07
C CYS A 143 0.45 9.66 -10.59
N LEU A 144 -0.67 9.01 -10.28
CA LEU A 144 -1.02 7.64 -10.71
C LEU A 144 -0.12 6.52 -10.15
N GLU A 145 0.80 6.84 -9.24
CA GLU A 145 1.62 5.86 -8.53
C GLU A 145 0.75 4.86 -7.76
N ARG A 146 1.13 3.57 -7.79
CA ARG A 146 0.36 2.48 -7.19
C ARG A 146 1.15 1.78 -6.10
N ARG A 147 0.55 1.70 -4.91
CA ARG A 147 1.06 0.93 -3.78
C ARG A 147 0.15 -0.25 -3.49
N LYS A 148 0.74 -1.38 -3.10
CA LYS A 148 0.03 -2.56 -2.63
C LYS A 148 0.45 -2.87 -1.20
N ILE A 149 -0.52 -3.19 -0.35
CA ILE A 149 -0.31 -3.63 1.03
C ILE A 149 -1.16 -4.88 1.24
N ALA A 150 -0.65 -5.85 2.00
CA ALA A 150 -1.48 -6.97 2.44
C ALA A 150 -2.66 -6.44 3.26
N ALA A 151 -3.87 -6.91 2.96
CA ALA A 151 -5.01 -6.59 3.81
C ALA A 151 -4.76 -7.20 5.20
N PRO A 152 -5.24 -6.58 6.28
CA PRO A 152 -5.25 -7.23 7.57
C PRO A 152 -5.98 -8.58 7.47
N PRO A 153 -5.53 -9.59 8.24
CA PRO A 153 -6.23 -10.87 8.28
C PRO A 153 -7.67 -10.60 8.67
N GLN A 154 -8.61 -10.99 7.82
CA GLN A 154 -10.02 -10.90 8.13
C GLN A 154 -10.30 -12.01 9.15
N ASP A 155 -10.93 -11.67 10.27
CA ASP A 155 -11.42 -12.66 11.23
C ASP A 155 -12.20 -13.74 10.48
N GLU A 156 -11.89 -15.01 10.77
CA GLU A 156 -12.48 -16.19 10.12
C GLU A 156 -14.02 -16.17 10.14
N GLN A 157 -14.61 -15.45 11.09
CA GLN A 157 -16.05 -15.22 11.22
C GLN A 157 -16.67 -14.59 9.96
N ASN A 158 -15.92 -13.80 9.20
CA ASN A 158 -16.43 -13.17 7.97
C ASN A 158 -16.22 -14.03 6.70
N LYS A 159 -15.47 -15.14 6.79
CA LYS A 159 -15.18 -16.01 5.63
C LYS A 159 -16.26 -17.07 5.43
N SER A 160 -16.89 -17.55 6.51
CA SER A 160 -17.98 -18.53 6.45
C SER A 160 -19.15 -18.01 5.61
N GLY A 161 -19.63 -16.79 5.88
CA GLY A 161 -20.84 -16.24 5.24
C GLY A 161 -20.74 -16.15 3.71
N LEU A 162 -19.61 -15.72 3.15
CA LEU A 162 -19.47 -15.59 1.69
C LEU A 162 -19.25 -16.94 0.99
N ALA A 163 -18.49 -17.84 1.59
CA ALA A 163 -18.26 -19.17 1.04
C ALA A 163 -19.55 -20.01 1.08
N GLU A 164 -20.29 -19.91 2.18
CA GLU A 164 -21.59 -20.54 2.38
C GLU A 164 -22.64 -19.98 1.44
N ALA A 165 -22.76 -18.65 1.31
CA ALA A 165 -23.63 -18.02 0.32
C ALA A 165 -23.31 -18.46 -1.12
N ARG A 166 -22.03 -18.64 -1.45
CA ARG A 166 -21.61 -19.16 -2.78
C ARG A 166 -21.99 -20.64 -2.95
N ARG A 167 -21.82 -21.47 -1.92
CA ARG A 167 -22.24 -22.89 -1.93
C ARG A 167 -23.75 -23.01 -2.08
N GLU A 168 -24.50 -22.23 -1.33
CA GLU A 168 -25.97 -22.18 -1.37
C GLU A 168 -26.49 -21.72 -2.73
N ARG A 169 -25.90 -20.67 -3.32
CA ARG A 169 -26.24 -20.24 -4.69
C ARG A 169 -25.97 -21.33 -5.73
N LYS A 170 -24.90 -22.11 -5.59
CA LYS A 170 -24.59 -23.24 -6.48
C LYS A 170 -25.56 -24.40 -6.28
N LYS A 171 -25.97 -24.67 -5.03
CA LYS A 171 -26.98 -25.68 -4.69
C LYS A 171 -28.33 -25.34 -5.31
N ARG A 172 -28.82 -24.10 -5.13
CA ARG A 172 -30.08 -23.61 -5.74
C ARG A 172 -30.08 -23.72 -7.26
N ARG A 173 -28.96 -23.40 -7.91
CA ARG A 173 -28.84 -23.55 -9.38
C ARG A 173 -28.95 -25.01 -9.82
N ARG A 174 -28.40 -25.96 -9.05
CA ARG A 174 -28.51 -27.40 -9.38
C ARG A 174 -29.95 -27.91 -9.22
N VAL A 175 -30.63 -27.50 -8.15
CA VAL A 175 -32.03 -27.86 -7.91
C VAL A 175 -32.93 -27.36 -9.04
N ARG A 176 -32.81 -26.08 -9.42
CA ARG A 176 -33.59 -25.52 -10.54
C ARG A 176 -33.37 -26.27 -11.86
N VAL A 177 -32.12 -26.59 -12.20
CA VAL A 177 -31.81 -27.36 -13.42
C VAL A 177 -32.39 -28.77 -13.35
N GLN A 178 -32.46 -29.37 -12.16
CA GLN A 178 -33.05 -30.69 -11.98
C GLN A 178 -34.57 -30.64 -12.11
N GLU A 179 -35.24 -29.65 -11.51
CA GLU A 179 -36.69 -29.41 -11.67
C GLU A 179 -37.06 -29.16 -13.14
N GLU A 180 -36.31 -28.33 -13.86
CA GLU A 180 -36.51 -28.08 -15.29
C GLU A 180 -36.39 -29.37 -16.13
N ARG A 181 -35.46 -30.28 -15.76
CA ARG A 181 -35.32 -31.60 -16.41
C ARG A 181 -36.46 -32.55 -16.11
N VAL A 182 -36.99 -32.54 -14.89
CA VAL A 182 -38.13 -33.39 -14.50
C VAL A 182 -39.39 -32.90 -15.20
N ASN A 183 -39.68 -31.60 -15.13
CA ASN A 183 -40.84 -31.00 -15.81
C ASN A 183 -40.78 -31.22 -17.33
N GLY A 184 -39.59 -31.12 -17.94
CA GLY A 184 -39.41 -31.39 -19.36
C GLY A 184 -39.72 -32.85 -19.75
N LYS A 185 -39.36 -33.82 -18.90
CA LYS A 185 -39.69 -35.24 -19.13
C LYS A 185 -41.20 -35.51 -18.99
N GLU A 186 -41.85 -34.91 -17.99
CA GLU A 186 -43.29 -35.05 -17.80
C GLU A 186 -44.08 -34.44 -18.96
N ALA A 187 -43.68 -33.26 -19.44
CA ALA A 187 -44.29 -32.62 -20.59
C ALA A 187 -44.16 -33.47 -21.87
N ALA A 188 -43.00 -34.08 -22.11
CA ALA A 188 -42.80 -34.99 -23.24
C ALA A 188 -43.73 -36.21 -23.17
N SER A 189 -43.88 -36.82 -21.98
CA SER A 189 -44.74 -37.99 -21.80
C SER A 189 -46.24 -37.73 -21.96
N ARG A 190 -46.70 -36.46 -21.85
CA ARG A 190 -48.11 -36.10 -22.00
C ARG A 190 -48.52 -35.81 -23.45
N GLY A 191 -47.57 -35.67 -24.37
CA GLY A 191 -47.83 -35.33 -25.77
C GLY A 191 -47.99 -36.52 -26.72
N GLU A 192 -47.82 -37.76 -26.24
CA GLU A 192 -47.83 -38.99 -27.06
C GLU A 192 -49.14 -39.80 -26.97
N GLY A 193 -50.21 -39.25 -26.38
CA GLY A 193 -51.54 -39.88 -26.29
C GLY A 193 -52.61 -39.09 -27.01
#